data_AF-A0AAN7LQV7-F1
#
_entry.id   AF-A0AAN7LQV7-F1
#
_cell.length_a   1.000
_cell.length_b   1.000
_cell.length_c   1.000
_cell.angle_alpha   90.00
_cell.angle_beta   90.00
_cell.angle_gamma   90.00
#
_symmetry.space_group_name_H-M   'P 1'
#
loop_
_entity.id
_entity.type
_entity.pdbx_description
1 polymer ?
#
loop_
_entity_poly.entity_id
_entity_poly.type
_entity_poly.pdbx_seq_one_letter_code
_entity_poly.pdbx_strand_id
1 'polypeptide(L)'
;MMEGTTAAGGSWQTSSTHQQKEPPLDEEQQQQQMVPKKRKHGGWQCTIILLANQALATLAFFGVGVNLVLFLTRVMGEDNASAANNVSKWTGTVYLCSLIGAFLSDSYGRYLTCAIFQLILVVGRGLLSVASNLYLLNPAGCGDGNLDCNPNSPAGIAMFYLAIYLIAFGYGGHQPTIATFGSDQFDESEPRGKSSKAVFFSYFYFALNLGSLFSNSVLVYYEDRGEWTLGFLVSGGAAVLALVAFLAGSKQYRYVEASGNPIPRVAQVFVATARKWSVVPGKEKELYEVEGPESAIKGSRKILHSNEFEFMDKAATIVDDELQGPGSPWRLCTVTQVEEAKCVLKMLPVWLCTIIYSVVFTQMASLFVEQGDVMNTTIGDFKLPAASMSTFDVCSVLICTGIYRQILVPLAGRLSGNSKGLTELQRMGVGLIIGILSMVAAGVTEMERLRHVKPGEKVSSLSVFWQIPQYVLVGASEVFMYVGQLEFFNGQAPDGIKSFGSSLCMASISLGNYVSSMLVNMVMSITSNRRSPGWIPENLNSGHIDRFYFLLAALAGADFVIYLFCARWYKPTNFEGGDIY
;
A
#
# COMPACT_ATOMS: atom_id res chain seq x y z
N MET A 1 -97.46 47.65 -23.92
CA MET A 1 -97.53 47.73 -25.39
C MET A 1 -96.12 47.95 -25.88
N MET A 2 -95.57 46.95 -26.60
CA MET A 2 -94.49 47.03 -27.60
C MET A 2 -93.10 47.52 -27.11
N GLU A 3 -91.93 47.01 -27.49
CA GLU A 3 -91.40 45.83 -28.19
C GLU A 3 -89.85 46.00 -28.16
N GLY A 4 -89.06 44.91 -28.20
CA GLY A 4 -87.75 44.90 -28.90
C GLY A 4 -86.40 45.12 -28.16
N THR A 5 -85.68 44.00 -27.93
CA THR A 5 -84.22 43.72 -28.13
C THR A 5 -83.06 44.24 -27.24
N THR A 6 -82.34 43.22 -26.72
CA THR A 6 -80.88 43.02 -26.48
C THR A 6 -80.06 43.74 -25.38
N ALA A 7 -79.71 42.92 -24.37
CA ALA A 7 -78.39 42.59 -23.79
C ALA A 7 -77.53 43.60 -22.98
N ALA A 8 -76.90 43.03 -21.94
CA ALA A 8 -75.86 43.54 -21.01
C ALA A 8 -76.32 44.63 -20.02
N GLY A 9 -75.85 44.74 -18.78
CA GLY A 9 -74.81 44.07 -18.00
C GLY A 9 -74.35 45.01 -16.86
N GLY A 10 -74.05 44.47 -15.67
CA GLY A 10 -73.00 44.93 -14.74
C GLY A 10 -73.16 46.19 -13.87
N SER A 11 -72.97 46.02 -12.55
CA SER A 11 -72.11 46.81 -11.61
C SER A 11 -72.38 46.28 -10.17
N TRP A 12 -71.43 46.20 -9.23
CA TRP A 12 -70.86 47.31 -8.44
C TRP A 12 -69.55 46.93 -7.72
N GLN A 13 -68.72 47.94 -7.46
CA GLN A 13 -67.41 47.96 -6.76
C GLN A 13 -67.52 48.45 -5.31
N THR A 14 -66.51 48.14 -4.47
CA THR A 14 -65.92 49.09 -3.48
C THR A 14 -64.40 48.88 -3.29
N SER A 15 -63.71 50.00 -3.08
CA SER A 15 -62.27 50.37 -2.95
C SER A 15 -61.45 49.73 -1.79
N SER A 16 -60.13 49.92 -1.58
CA SER A 16 -58.88 50.12 -2.35
C SER A 16 -57.74 50.36 -1.31
N THR A 17 -56.58 49.67 -1.39
CA THR A 17 -55.27 50.20 -0.94
C THR A 17 -54.12 49.43 -1.59
N HIS A 18 -53.10 50.16 -2.06
CA HIS A 18 -52.02 49.73 -2.94
C HIS A 18 -51.11 48.61 -2.40
N GLN A 19 -50.93 47.55 -3.19
CA GLN A 19 -49.72 46.72 -3.20
C GLN A 19 -49.08 46.82 -4.60
N GLN A 20 -47.85 47.33 -4.64
CA GLN A 20 -46.99 47.30 -5.82
C GLN A 20 -46.79 45.85 -6.26
N LYS A 21 -47.09 45.56 -7.53
CA LYS A 21 -46.73 44.32 -8.21
C LYS A 21 -45.20 44.27 -8.35
N GLU A 22 -44.54 43.38 -7.61
CA GLU A 22 -43.28 42.78 -8.07
C GLU A 22 -43.58 41.88 -9.28
N PRO A 23 -42.73 41.85 -10.31
CA PRO A 23 -42.88 40.92 -11.42
C PRO A 23 -42.69 39.47 -10.92
N PRO A 24 -43.33 38.47 -11.55
CA PRO A 24 -43.22 37.09 -11.11
C PRO A 24 -41.76 36.65 -11.18
N LEU A 25 -41.22 36.12 -10.07
CA LEU A 25 -39.93 35.45 -10.05
C LEU A 25 -39.93 34.33 -11.09
N ASP A 26 -38.88 34.31 -11.92
CA ASP A 26 -38.63 33.30 -12.94
C ASP A 26 -38.80 31.88 -12.38
N GLU A 27 -39.59 31.04 -13.07
CA GLU A 27 -39.76 29.61 -12.76
C GLU A 27 -38.40 28.86 -12.74
N GLU A 28 -37.36 29.40 -13.37
CA GLU A 28 -35.98 28.90 -13.29
C GLU A 28 -35.37 28.98 -11.87
N GLN A 29 -35.76 29.98 -11.06
CA GLN A 29 -35.25 30.10 -9.68
C GLN A 29 -35.96 29.15 -8.71
N GLN A 30 -37.22 28.79 -8.97
CA GLN A 30 -37.94 27.77 -8.19
C GLN A 30 -37.50 26.34 -8.54
N GLN A 31 -37.12 26.07 -9.79
CA GLN A 31 -36.55 24.77 -10.19
C GLN A 31 -35.13 24.53 -9.63
N GLN A 32 -34.37 25.57 -9.29
CA GLN A 32 -33.08 25.40 -8.60
C GLN A 32 -33.21 25.07 -7.11
N GLN A 33 -34.37 25.28 -6.47
CA GLN A 33 -34.58 24.99 -5.05
C GLN A 33 -35.21 23.62 -4.76
N MET A 34 -35.66 22.88 -5.78
CA MET A 34 -36.20 21.52 -5.64
C MET A 34 -35.28 20.42 -6.18
N VAL A 35 -33.98 20.66 -6.27
CA VAL A 35 -33.04 19.53 -6.32
C VAL A 35 -33.01 18.92 -4.91
N PRO A 36 -33.46 17.67 -4.70
CA PRO A 36 -33.34 17.05 -3.39
C PRO A 36 -31.88 17.15 -2.97
N LYS A 37 -31.59 17.72 -1.80
CA LYS A 37 -30.24 17.72 -1.21
C LYS A 37 -29.76 16.27 -1.23
N LYS A 38 -28.99 15.88 -2.25
CA LYS A 38 -28.34 14.58 -2.30
C LYS A 38 -27.63 14.44 -0.96
N ARG A 39 -27.97 13.40 -0.18
CA ARG A 39 -27.19 13.06 1.02
C ARG A 39 -25.73 13.06 0.59
N LYS A 40 -24.93 13.99 1.14
CA LYS A 40 -23.51 14.07 0.85
C LYS A 40 -22.86 12.85 1.51
N HIS A 41 -22.67 11.80 0.71
CA HIS A 41 -21.89 10.62 1.10
C HIS A 41 -20.42 10.90 0.79
N GLY A 42 -19.52 10.43 1.65
CA GLY A 42 -18.09 10.69 1.57
C GLY A 42 -17.64 12.02 2.18
N GLY A 43 -16.41 12.42 1.87
CA GLY A 43 -15.74 13.60 2.43
C GLY A 43 -15.00 13.36 3.75
N TRP A 44 -14.38 14.42 4.26
CA TRP A 44 -13.39 14.36 5.35
C TRP A 44 -13.89 13.73 6.65
N GLN A 45 -15.17 13.88 7.00
CA GLN A 45 -15.72 13.27 8.21
C GLN A 45 -15.64 11.74 8.16
N CYS A 46 -15.97 11.14 7.02
CA CYS A 46 -15.83 9.71 6.78
C CYS A 46 -14.35 9.32 6.74
N THR A 47 -13.54 10.11 6.05
CA THR A 47 -12.10 9.86 5.90
C THR A 47 -11.38 9.82 7.24
N ILE A 48 -11.73 10.67 8.21
CA ILE A 48 -11.14 10.65 9.56
C ILE A 48 -11.39 9.30 10.26
N ILE A 49 -12.58 8.71 10.10
CA ILE A 49 -12.89 7.36 10.63
C ILE A 49 -11.98 6.32 9.97
N LEU A 50 -11.79 6.40 8.65
CA LEU A 50 -10.93 5.48 7.91
C LEU A 50 -9.44 5.64 8.28
N LEU A 51 -8.99 6.87 8.54
CA LEU A 51 -7.63 7.15 9.03
C LEU A 51 -7.40 6.60 10.44
N ALA A 52 -8.36 6.79 11.35
CA ALA A 52 -8.30 6.21 12.69
C ALA A 52 -8.32 4.68 12.64
N ASN A 53 -9.17 4.11 11.78
CA ASN A 53 -9.21 2.68 11.51
C ASN A 53 -7.86 2.16 11.02
N GLN A 54 -7.22 2.84 10.07
CA GLN A 54 -5.89 2.49 9.59
C GLN A 54 -4.85 2.50 10.71
N ALA A 55 -4.80 3.55 11.53
CA ALA A 55 -3.86 3.64 12.64
C ALA A 55 -4.03 2.48 13.64
N LEU A 56 -5.27 2.14 14.00
CA LEU A 56 -5.58 1.04 14.92
C LEU A 56 -5.27 -0.33 14.32
N ALA A 57 -5.59 -0.56 13.05
CA ALA A 57 -5.28 -1.80 12.35
C ALA A 57 -3.75 -2.00 12.21
N THR A 58 -3.02 -0.92 11.92
CA THR A 58 -1.56 -0.94 11.85
C THR A 58 -0.92 -1.20 13.22
N LEU A 59 -1.43 -0.58 14.29
CA LEU A 59 -1.00 -0.88 15.66
C LEU A 59 -1.23 -2.36 16.00
N ALA A 60 -2.39 -2.91 15.63
CA ALA A 60 -2.70 -4.31 15.88
C ALA A 60 -1.78 -5.29 15.13
N PHE A 61 -1.36 -4.92 13.91
CA PHE A 61 -0.46 -5.72 13.09
C PHE A 61 0.99 -5.69 13.59
N PHE A 62 1.55 -4.49 13.78
CA PHE A 62 2.92 -4.34 14.27
C PHE A 62 3.09 -4.86 15.70
N GLY A 63 2.01 -4.85 16.51
CA GLY A 63 2.01 -5.43 17.86
C GLY A 63 2.22 -6.94 17.90
N VAL A 64 2.32 -7.59 16.74
CA VAL A 64 2.87 -8.96 16.64
C VAL A 64 4.16 -8.93 15.86
N GLY A 65 4.15 -8.29 14.69
CA GLY A 65 5.23 -8.42 13.72
C GLY A 65 6.60 -8.00 14.24
N VAL A 66 6.65 -6.98 15.11
CA VAL A 66 7.91 -6.37 15.56
C VAL A 66 8.68 -7.30 16.50
N ASN A 67 7.98 -7.92 17.45
CA ASN A 67 8.59 -8.82 18.43
C ASN A 67 8.42 -10.30 18.08
N LEU A 68 7.93 -10.63 16.89
CA LEU A 68 7.66 -12.01 16.49
C LEU A 68 8.93 -12.88 16.55
N VAL A 69 10.10 -12.34 16.19
CA VAL A 69 11.39 -13.06 16.29
C VAL A 69 11.71 -13.41 17.75
N LEU A 70 11.51 -12.46 18.67
CA LEU A 70 11.71 -12.67 20.11
C LEU A 70 10.71 -13.67 20.68
N PHE A 71 9.46 -13.63 20.22
CA PHE A 71 8.46 -14.60 20.63
C PHE A 71 8.83 -16.03 20.16
N LEU A 72 9.26 -16.18 18.90
CA LEU A 72 9.70 -17.47 18.36
C LEU A 72 10.94 -18.02 19.09
N THR A 73 11.88 -17.17 19.46
CA THR A 73 13.10 -17.59 20.16
C THR A 73 12.84 -17.87 21.64
N ARG A 74 12.22 -16.94 22.37
CA ARG A 74 12.05 -17.01 23.83
C ARG A 74 10.87 -17.89 24.29
N VAL A 75 9.79 -17.96 23.51
CA VAL A 75 8.58 -18.71 23.88
C VAL A 75 8.48 -20.01 23.10
N MET A 76 8.78 -19.99 21.79
CA MET A 76 8.69 -21.19 20.96
C MET A 76 9.97 -22.05 20.97
N GLY A 77 11.09 -21.49 21.45
CA GLY A 77 12.37 -22.20 21.53
C GLY A 77 13.03 -22.44 20.16
N GLU A 78 12.67 -21.66 19.14
CA GLU A 78 13.35 -21.72 17.84
C GLU A 78 14.75 -21.09 17.92
N ASP A 79 15.68 -21.58 17.11
CA ASP A 79 16.96 -20.90 16.92
C ASP A 79 16.77 -19.57 16.18
N ASN A 80 17.70 -18.63 16.39
CA ASN A 80 17.60 -17.27 15.83
C ASN A 80 17.47 -17.26 14.30
N ALA A 81 18.16 -18.17 13.60
CA ALA A 81 18.13 -18.23 12.15
C ALA A 81 16.79 -18.74 11.63
N SER A 82 16.24 -19.79 12.25
CA SER A 82 14.90 -20.30 11.96
C SER A 82 13.82 -19.26 12.24
N ALA A 83 13.91 -18.58 13.39
CA ALA A 83 12.96 -17.54 13.77
C ALA A 83 12.96 -16.36 12.77
N ALA A 84 14.13 -15.83 12.42
CA ALA A 84 14.26 -14.74 11.43
C ALA A 84 13.72 -15.15 10.05
N ASN A 85 13.97 -16.39 9.63
CA ASN A 85 13.45 -16.94 8.38
C ASN A 85 11.92 -17.08 8.41
N ASN A 86 11.35 -17.55 9.52
CA ASN A 86 9.90 -17.69 9.69
C ASN A 86 9.20 -16.32 9.69
N VAL A 87 9.76 -15.31 10.34
CA VAL A 87 9.24 -13.94 10.29
C VAL A 87 9.34 -13.34 8.89
N SER A 88 10.43 -13.58 8.17
CA SER A 88 10.60 -13.13 6.78
C SER A 88 9.54 -13.76 5.85
N LYS A 89 9.31 -15.08 5.99
CA LYS A 89 8.24 -15.78 5.26
C LYS A 89 6.87 -15.21 5.57
N TRP A 90 6.57 -15.03 6.86
CA TRP A 90 5.31 -14.47 7.32
C TRP A 90 5.09 -13.07 6.74
N THR A 91 6.07 -12.18 6.83
CA THR A 91 6.03 -10.82 6.26
C THR A 91 5.84 -10.84 4.75
N GLY A 92 6.56 -11.72 4.04
CA GLY A 92 6.36 -11.96 2.61
C GLY A 92 4.94 -12.38 2.28
N THR A 93 4.35 -13.30 3.06
CA THR A 93 2.96 -13.75 2.91
C THR A 93 1.96 -12.61 3.15
N VAL A 94 2.13 -11.78 4.18
CA VAL A 94 1.28 -10.60 4.44
C VAL A 94 1.13 -9.77 3.17
N TYR A 95 2.26 -9.38 2.59
CA TYR A 95 2.28 -8.52 1.42
C TYR A 95 1.82 -9.23 0.15
N LEU A 96 1.99 -10.55 0.03
CA LEU A 96 1.41 -11.32 -1.08
C LEU A 96 -0.12 -11.39 -0.99
N CYS A 97 -0.67 -11.54 0.22
CA CYS A 97 -2.12 -11.53 0.45
C CYS A 97 -2.78 -10.19 0.05
N SER A 98 -2.02 -9.11 -0.04
CA SER A 98 -2.50 -7.83 -0.56
C SER A 98 -3.00 -7.90 -2.01
N LEU A 99 -2.37 -8.75 -2.85
CA LEU A 99 -2.84 -9.00 -4.22
C LEU A 99 -4.22 -9.67 -4.21
N ILE A 100 -4.43 -10.61 -3.30
CA ILE A 100 -5.72 -11.31 -3.13
C ILE A 100 -6.79 -10.33 -2.64
N GLY A 101 -6.47 -9.49 -1.66
CA GLY A 101 -7.39 -8.46 -1.17
C GLY A 101 -7.78 -7.46 -2.25
N ALA A 102 -6.80 -6.93 -2.98
CA ALA A 102 -7.04 -6.03 -4.10
C ALA A 102 -7.95 -6.66 -5.18
N PHE A 103 -7.66 -7.91 -5.54
CA PHE A 103 -8.46 -8.67 -6.48
C PHE A 103 -9.92 -8.82 -6.04
N LEU A 104 -10.15 -9.23 -4.78
CA LEU A 104 -11.49 -9.39 -4.23
C LEU A 104 -12.22 -8.05 -4.14
N SER A 105 -11.50 -6.98 -3.84
CA SER A 105 -12.02 -5.61 -3.74
C SER A 105 -12.51 -5.07 -5.08
N ASP A 106 -11.73 -5.26 -6.15
CA ASP A 106 -12.13 -4.84 -7.50
C ASP A 106 -13.26 -5.73 -8.06
N SER A 107 -13.33 -7.00 -7.65
CA SER A 107 -14.32 -7.96 -8.16
C SER A 107 -15.68 -7.92 -7.44
N TYR A 108 -15.67 -7.80 -6.11
CA TYR A 108 -16.87 -7.96 -5.25
C TYR A 108 -17.26 -6.69 -4.50
N GLY A 109 -16.41 -5.65 -4.53
CA GLY A 109 -16.67 -4.36 -3.91
C GLY A 109 -15.78 -4.07 -2.71
N ARG A 110 -15.21 -2.87 -2.71
CA ARG A 110 -14.13 -2.45 -1.79
C ARG A 110 -14.52 -2.49 -0.31
N TYR A 111 -15.73 -2.03 0.02
CA TYR A 111 -16.25 -2.04 1.39
C TYR A 111 -16.40 -3.45 1.97
N LEU A 112 -17.02 -4.36 1.21
CA LEU A 112 -17.27 -5.73 1.67
C LEU A 112 -15.94 -6.46 1.91
N THR A 113 -15.01 -6.29 0.98
CA THR A 113 -13.66 -6.85 1.11
C THR A 113 -12.94 -6.31 2.34
N CYS A 114 -12.95 -4.99 2.58
CA CYS A 114 -12.38 -4.41 3.80
C CYS A 114 -12.96 -5.02 5.07
N ALA A 115 -14.30 -5.13 5.16
CA ALA A 115 -14.97 -5.67 6.33
C ALA A 115 -14.60 -7.14 6.61
N ILE A 116 -14.57 -7.97 5.55
CA ILE A 116 -14.22 -9.39 5.67
C ILE A 116 -12.77 -9.56 6.13
N PHE A 117 -11.82 -8.86 5.50
CA PHE A 117 -10.41 -8.97 5.86
C PHE A 117 -10.10 -8.44 7.26
N GLN A 118 -10.78 -7.36 7.70
CA GLN A 118 -10.71 -6.91 9.09
C GLN A 118 -11.30 -7.91 10.08
N LEU A 119 -12.41 -8.57 9.73
CA LEU A 119 -12.97 -9.64 10.56
C LEU A 119 -11.99 -10.81 10.71
N ILE A 120 -11.34 -11.22 9.61
CA ILE A 120 -10.32 -12.27 9.63
C ILE A 120 -9.13 -11.84 10.50
N LEU A 121 -8.70 -10.57 10.40
CA LEU A 121 -7.67 -10.02 11.28
C LEU A 121 -8.09 -10.14 12.76
N VAL A 122 -9.30 -9.73 13.12
CA VAL A 122 -9.81 -9.85 14.50
C VAL A 122 -9.82 -11.30 14.98
N VAL A 123 -10.26 -12.24 14.13
CA VAL A 123 -10.26 -13.68 14.46
C VAL A 123 -8.84 -14.20 14.68
N GLY A 124 -7.90 -13.86 13.80
CA GLY A 124 -6.49 -14.25 13.95
C GLY A 124 -5.88 -13.71 15.24
N ARG A 125 -6.18 -12.45 15.59
CA ARG A 125 -5.73 -11.80 16.83
C ARG A 125 -6.33 -12.46 18.07
N GLY A 126 -7.63 -12.79 18.03
CA GLY A 126 -8.30 -13.54 19.10
C GLY A 126 -7.68 -14.92 19.31
N LEU A 127 -7.44 -15.65 18.20
CA LEU A 127 -6.81 -16.98 18.25
C LEU A 127 -5.38 -16.90 18.82
N LEU A 128 -4.59 -15.89 18.44
CA LEU A 128 -3.24 -15.70 18.97
C LEU A 128 -3.26 -15.44 20.48
N SER A 129 -4.20 -14.62 20.96
CA SER A 129 -4.35 -14.34 22.39
C SER A 129 -4.72 -15.60 23.19
N VAL A 130 -5.62 -16.44 22.64
CA VAL A 130 -6.02 -17.70 23.26
C VAL A 130 -4.88 -18.71 23.24
N ALA A 131 -4.19 -18.87 22.11
CA ALA A 131 -3.04 -19.77 21.98
C ALA A 131 -1.93 -19.40 22.99
N SER A 132 -1.60 -18.11 23.08
CA SER A 132 -0.53 -17.62 23.94
C SER A 132 -0.83 -17.84 25.42
N ASN A 133 -2.03 -17.48 25.87
CA ASN A 133 -2.42 -17.57 27.28
C ASN A 133 -2.58 -19.02 27.76
N LEU A 134 -3.20 -19.88 26.94
CA LEU A 134 -3.56 -21.24 27.37
C LEU A 134 -2.49 -22.30 27.08
N TYR A 135 -1.69 -22.12 26.02
CA TYR A 135 -0.84 -23.20 25.50
C TYR A 135 0.64 -22.86 25.35
N LEU A 136 1.02 -21.57 25.28
CA LEU A 136 2.39 -21.17 25.00
C LEU A 136 3.12 -20.56 26.20
N LEU A 137 2.43 -19.74 27.02
CA LEU A 137 3.03 -19.05 28.16
C LEU A 137 2.86 -19.87 29.44
N ASN A 138 3.65 -20.95 29.55
CA ASN A 138 3.65 -21.83 30.72
C ASN A 138 5.07 -22.03 31.26
N PRO A 139 5.40 -21.62 32.51
CA PRO A 139 4.53 -20.95 33.50
C PRO A 139 4.17 -19.50 33.10
N ALA A 140 3.13 -18.94 33.71
CA ALA A 140 2.70 -17.58 33.42
C ALA A 140 3.83 -16.57 33.64
N GLY A 141 4.09 -15.71 32.64
CA GLY A 141 5.18 -14.73 32.66
C GLY A 141 6.54 -15.25 32.16
N CYS A 142 6.61 -16.49 31.65
CA CYS A 142 7.80 -16.99 30.96
C CYS A 142 8.07 -16.24 29.63
N GLY A 143 9.30 -16.31 29.13
CA GLY A 143 9.72 -15.67 27.89
C GLY A 143 10.13 -14.20 28.03
N ASP A 144 10.45 -13.75 29.25
CA ASP A 144 11.06 -12.45 29.56
C ASP A 144 12.57 -12.41 29.27
N GLY A 145 13.16 -13.56 28.93
CA GLY A 145 14.60 -13.74 28.71
C GLY A 145 15.37 -14.23 29.94
N ASN A 146 14.72 -14.38 31.10
CA ASN A 146 15.30 -14.99 32.31
C ASN A 146 14.58 -16.28 32.72
N LEU A 147 13.26 -16.31 32.55
CA LEU A 147 12.38 -17.43 32.86
C LEU A 147 12.01 -18.17 31.57
N ASP A 148 12.57 -19.38 31.41
CA ASP A 148 12.30 -20.22 30.26
C ASP A 148 10.87 -20.78 30.26
N CYS A 149 10.25 -20.80 29.09
CA CYS A 149 8.95 -21.46 28.89
C CYS A 149 9.13 -22.98 28.77
N ASN A 150 8.15 -23.74 29.28
CA ASN A 150 8.10 -25.18 29.09
C ASN A 150 7.86 -25.54 27.61
N PRO A 151 8.29 -26.72 27.16
CA PRO A 151 8.04 -27.17 25.79
C PRO A 151 6.56 -27.11 25.42
N ASN A 152 6.28 -26.44 24.30
CA ASN A 152 4.91 -26.20 23.85
C ASN A 152 4.25 -27.47 23.30
N SER A 153 2.94 -27.59 23.52
CA SER A 153 2.16 -28.68 22.93
C SER A 153 2.09 -28.53 21.39
N PRO A 154 2.06 -29.63 20.62
CA PRO A 154 1.91 -29.56 19.16
C PRO A 154 0.64 -28.81 18.72
N ALA A 155 -0.44 -28.92 19.50
CA ALA A 155 -1.68 -28.17 19.27
C ALA A 155 -1.47 -26.65 19.46
N GLY A 156 -0.74 -26.23 20.50
CA GLY A 156 -0.39 -24.82 20.73
C GLY A 156 0.42 -24.23 19.58
N ILE A 157 1.41 -24.97 19.09
CA ILE A 157 2.23 -24.59 17.93
C ILE A 157 1.35 -24.45 16.67
N ALA A 158 0.47 -25.41 16.41
CA ALA A 158 -0.43 -25.36 15.25
C ALA A 158 -1.40 -24.16 15.32
N MET A 159 -1.97 -23.89 16.50
CA MET A 159 -2.85 -22.73 16.71
C MET A 159 -2.11 -21.40 16.54
N PHE A 160 -0.87 -21.31 17.03
CA PHE A 160 -0.02 -20.14 16.84
C PHE A 160 0.22 -19.85 15.36
N TYR A 161 0.68 -20.85 14.60
CA TYR A 161 0.95 -20.68 13.17
C TYR A 161 -0.33 -20.34 12.38
N LEU A 162 -1.45 -20.99 12.69
CA LEU A 162 -2.75 -20.64 12.13
C LEU A 162 -3.12 -19.18 12.44
N ALA A 163 -2.92 -18.73 13.67
CA ALA A 163 -3.23 -17.38 14.10
C ALA A 163 -2.40 -16.32 13.36
N ILE A 164 -1.07 -16.49 13.30
CA ILE A 164 -0.20 -15.51 12.61
C ILE A 164 -0.49 -15.46 11.11
N TYR A 165 -0.79 -16.59 10.46
CA TYR A 165 -1.14 -16.58 9.02
C TYR A 165 -2.55 -16.02 8.76
N LEU A 166 -3.50 -16.17 9.68
CA LEU A 166 -4.78 -15.45 9.62
C LEU A 166 -4.59 -13.94 9.77
N ILE A 167 -3.70 -13.50 10.67
CA ILE A 167 -3.32 -12.09 10.81
C ILE A 167 -2.68 -11.59 9.52
N ALA A 168 -1.79 -12.36 8.89
CA ALA A 168 -1.17 -12.01 7.63
C ALA A 168 -2.18 -11.87 6.50
N PHE A 169 -3.09 -12.84 6.38
CA PHE A 169 -4.15 -12.80 5.37
C PHE A 169 -5.10 -11.62 5.59
N GLY A 170 -5.55 -11.42 6.84
CA GLY A 170 -6.43 -10.34 7.27
C GLY A 170 -5.87 -8.96 7.01
N TYR A 171 -4.68 -8.66 7.57
CA TYR A 171 -4.05 -7.36 7.39
C TYR A 171 -3.61 -7.11 5.94
N GLY A 172 -2.99 -8.11 5.31
CA GLY A 172 -2.50 -8.05 3.95
C GLY A 172 -3.60 -7.69 2.95
N GLY A 173 -4.75 -8.38 3.00
CA GLY A 173 -5.87 -8.08 2.12
C GLY A 173 -6.63 -6.79 2.46
N HIS A 174 -6.61 -6.36 3.72
CA HIS A 174 -7.24 -5.13 4.18
C HIS A 174 -6.49 -3.87 3.69
N GLN A 175 -5.16 -3.86 3.75
CA GLN A 175 -4.36 -2.65 3.57
C GLN A 175 -4.51 -1.95 2.19
N PRO A 176 -4.43 -2.63 1.04
CA PRO A 176 -4.60 -1.95 -0.25
C PRO A 176 -6.06 -1.52 -0.49
N THR A 177 -7.01 -2.25 0.10
CA THR A 177 -8.45 -2.06 -0.14
C THR A 177 -8.99 -0.87 0.65
N ILE A 178 -8.49 -0.63 1.86
CA ILE A 178 -8.84 0.55 2.66
C ILE A 178 -8.22 1.84 2.10
N ALA A 179 -7.02 1.75 1.52
CA ALA A 179 -6.39 2.88 0.84
C ALA A 179 -7.22 3.34 -0.37
N THR A 180 -7.66 2.40 -1.22
CA THR A 180 -8.52 2.73 -2.36
C THR A 180 -9.89 3.21 -1.92
N PHE A 181 -10.53 2.51 -0.99
CA PHE A 181 -11.84 2.89 -0.44
C PHE A 181 -11.84 4.27 0.23
N GLY A 182 -10.77 4.61 0.94
CA GLY A 182 -10.60 5.94 1.54
C GLY A 182 -10.42 7.04 0.50
N SER A 183 -9.70 6.74 -0.59
CA SER A 183 -9.54 7.68 -1.70
C SER A 183 -10.86 7.95 -2.45
N ASP A 184 -11.75 6.95 -2.52
CA ASP A 184 -13.07 7.06 -3.17
C ASP A 184 -14.04 7.99 -2.42
N GLN A 185 -13.70 8.38 -1.19
CA GLN A 185 -14.52 9.32 -0.44
C GLN A 185 -14.47 10.74 -1.02
N PHE A 186 -13.58 11.00 -1.98
CA PHE A 186 -13.42 12.27 -2.68
C PHE A 186 -13.79 12.14 -4.17
N ASP A 187 -14.64 13.03 -4.66
CA ASP A 187 -15.04 13.03 -6.08
C ASP A 187 -13.94 13.65 -6.96
N GLU A 188 -13.46 12.91 -7.96
CA GLU A 188 -12.45 13.42 -8.91
C GLU A 188 -13.04 14.42 -9.92
N SER A 189 -14.36 14.43 -10.13
CA SER A 189 -15.03 15.41 -11.01
C SER A 189 -15.05 16.82 -10.42
N GLU A 190 -14.81 16.96 -9.10
CA GLU A 190 -14.72 18.26 -8.44
C GLU A 190 -13.25 18.64 -8.17
N PRO A 191 -12.81 19.88 -8.51
CA PRO A 191 -11.44 20.35 -8.25
C PRO A 191 -11.00 20.22 -6.79
N ARG A 192 -11.94 20.41 -5.85
CA ARG A 192 -11.71 20.25 -4.41
C ARG A 192 -11.47 18.79 -4.02
N GLY A 193 -12.13 17.84 -4.67
CA GLY A 193 -11.94 16.41 -4.41
C GLY A 193 -10.59 15.91 -4.92
N LYS A 194 -10.16 16.35 -6.11
CA LYS A 194 -8.82 16.03 -6.67
C LYS A 194 -7.68 16.46 -5.73
N SER A 195 -7.72 17.68 -5.20
CA SER A 195 -6.74 18.15 -4.22
C SER A 195 -6.84 17.41 -2.87
N SER A 196 -8.05 17.05 -2.44
CA SER A 196 -8.26 16.35 -1.16
C SER A 196 -7.74 14.92 -1.18
N LYS A 197 -7.78 14.25 -2.33
CA LYS A 197 -7.27 12.88 -2.50
C LYS A 197 -5.75 12.77 -2.28
N ALA A 198 -4.96 13.70 -2.82
CA ALA A 198 -3.51 13.74 -2.56
C ALA A 198 -3.21 13.98 -1.07
N VAL A 199 -3.97 14.88 -0.44
CA VAL A 199 -3.84 15.16 1.00
C VAL A 199 -4.24 13.94 1.84
N PHE A 200 -5.23 13.16 1.41
CA PHE A 200 -5.63 11.93 2.06
C PHE A 200 -4.49 10.91 2.12
N PHE A 201 -3.78 10.64 1.02
CA PHE A 201 -2.66 9.68 1.04
C PHE A 201 -1.55 10.11 2.01
N SER A 202 -1.28 11.41 2.12
CA SER A 202 -0.35 11.94 3.13
C SER A 202 -0.80 11.64 4.57
N TYR A 203 -2.08 11.87 4.88
CA TYR A 203 -2.62 11.57 6.22
C TYR A 203 -2.76 10.07 6.47
N PHE A 204 -3.06 9.29 5.44
CA PHE A 204 -3.12 7.83 5.52
C PHE A 204 -1.77 7.25 5.92
N TYR A 205 -0.72 7.75 5.28
CA TYR A 205 0.64 7.35 5.61
C TYR A 205 1.08 7.84 7.00
N PHE A 206 0.66 9.05 7.42
CA PHE A 206 0.85 9.50 8.80
C PHE A 206 0.13 8.59 9.82
N ALA A 207 -1.11 8.18 9.55
CA ALA A 207 -1.88 7.29 10.40
C ALA A 207 -1.23 5.90 10.54
N LEU A 208 -0.69 5.36 9.45
CA LEU A 208 0.10 4.14 9.43
C LEU A 208 1.33 4.26 10.34
N ASN A 209 2.12 5.32 10.16
CA ASN A 209 3.32 5.58 10.98
C ASN A 209 2.98 5.79 12.46
N LEU A 210 1.88 6.47 12.77
CA LEU A 210 1.42 6.66 14.14
C LEU A 210 1.09 5.32 14.82
N GLY A 211 0.36 4.44 14.14
CA GLY A 211 0.05 3.10 14.64
C GLY A 211 1.31 2.26 14.87
N SER A 212 2.25 2.32 13.92
CA SER A 212 3.55 1.64 14.02
C SER A 212 4.38 2.17 15.20
N LEU A 213 4.45 3.49 15.39
CA LEU A 213 5.21 4.13 16.47
C LEU A 213 4.72 3.67 17.86
N PHE A 214 3.40 3.66 18.08
CA PHE A 214 2.82 3.19 19.35
C PHE A 214 3.13 1.72 19.60
N SER A 215 3.09 0.90 18.56
CA SER A 215 3.44 -0.51 18.67
C SER A 215 4.92 -0.71 18.98
N ASN A 216 5.82 -0.07 18.22
CA ASN A 216 7.27 -0.20 18.36
C ASN A 216 7.82 0.32 19.70
N SER A 217 7.06 1.18 20.38
CA SER A 217 7.46 1.78 21.66
C SER A 217 6.74 1.14 22.84
N VAL A 218 5.42 1.32 22.93
CA VAL A 218 4.64 0.94 24.11
C VAL A 218 4.42 -0.55 24.17
N LEU A 219 3.92 -1.17 23.10
CA LEU A 219 3.63 -2.62 23.11
C LEU A 219 4.90 -3.44 23.24
N VAL A 220 5.94 -3.09 22.48
CA VAL A 220 7.23 -3.77 22.52
C VAL A 220 7.84 -3.77 23.93
N TYR A 221 7.70 -2.68 24.68
CA TYR A 221 8.21 -2.59 26.05
C TYR A 221 7.56 -3.59 27.01
N TYR A 222 6.25 -3.80 26.92
CA TYR A 222 5.55 -4.78 27.76
C TYR A 222 5.88 -6.21 27.34
N GLU A 223 5.90 -6.46 26.03
CA GLU A 223 6.23 -7.76 25.44
C GLU A 223 7.64 -8.22 25.81
N ASP A 224 8.64 -7.35 25.71
CA ASP A 224 10.04 -7.68 26.04
C ASP A 224 10.24 -8.01 27.54
N ARG A 225 9.37 -7.49 28.42
CA ARG A 225 9.35 -7.82 29.86
C ARG A 225 8.64 -9.12 30.20
N GLY A 226 8.21 -9.90 29.21
CA GLY A 226 7.47 -11.14 29.41
C GLY A 226 5.96 -10.95 29.58
N GLU A 227 5.43 -9.73 29.50
CA GLU A 227 3.99 -9.45 29.56
C GLU A 227 3.30 -9.62 28.19
N TRP A 228 3.68 -10.69 27.48
CA TRP A 228 3.19 -11.03 26.13
C TRP A 228 1.66 -11.05 26.03
N THR A 229 0.97 -11.60 27.03
CA THR A 229 -0.50 -11.64 27.08
C THR A 229 -1.11 -10.24 27.03
N LEU A 230 -0.53 -9.27 27.75
CA LEU A 230 -1.05 -7.90 27.78
C LEU A 230 -0.81 -7.21 26.43
N GLY A 231 0.39 -7.36 25.86
CA GLY A 231 0.71 -6.86 24.52
C GLY A 231 -0.27 -7.38 23.47
N PHE A 232 -0.53 -8.69 23.45
CA PHE A 232 -1.49 -9.31 22.54
C PHE A 232 -2.95 -8.93 22.82
N LEU A 233 -3.36 -8.74 24.07
CA LEU A 233 -4.72 -8.29 24.36
C LEU A 233 -4.97 -6.85 23.91
N VAL A 234 -4.03 -5.93 24.17
CA VAL A 234 -4.14 -4.52 23.76
C VAL A 234 -4.19 -4.40 22.25
N SER A 235 -3.28 -5.07 21.53
CA SER A 235 -3.30 -5.10 20.07
C SER A 235 -4.54 -5.82 19.52
N GLY A 236 -5.16 -6.72 20.28
CA GLY A 236 -6.43 -7.38 19.92
C GLY A 236 -7.62 -6.44 20.06
N GLY A 237 -7.69 -5.70 21.16
CA GLY A 237 -8.68 -4.65 21.38
C GLY A 237 -8.61 -3.54 20.33
N ALA A 238 -7.41 -3.16 19.90
CA ALA A 238 -7.23 -2.21 18.81
C ALA A 238 -7.83 -2.70 17.48
N ALA A 239 -7.64 -3.97 17.12
CA ALA A 239 -8.24 -4.56 15.91
C ALA A 239 -9.78 -4.57 15.98
N VAL A 240 -10.35 -4.89 17.14
CA VAL A 240 -11.81 -4.86 17.35
C VAL A 240 -12.34 -3.43 17.23
N LEU A 241 -11.68 -2.47 17.89
CA LEU A 241 -12.06 -1.06 17.83
C LEU A 241 -11.97 -0.53 16.40
N ALA A 242 -10.95 -0.93 15.65
CA ALA A 242 -10.81 -0.59 14.23
C ALA A 242 -12.04 -1.07 13.45
N LEU A 243 -12.40 -2.35 13.54
CA LEU A 243 -13.56 -2.92 12.84
C LEU A 243 -14.87 -2.23 13.24
N VAL A 244 -15.10 -2.00 14.54
CA VAL A 244 -16.30 -1.30 15.02
C VAL A 244 -16.37 0.12 14.47
N ALA A 245 -15.28 0.88 14.50
CA ALA A 245 -15.22 2.23 13.95
C ALA A 245 -15.49 2.24 12.44
N PHE A 246 -14.92 1.30 11.70
CA PHE A 246 -15.16 1.14 10.27
C PHE A 246 -16.65 0.90 9.96
N LEU A 247 -17.27 -0.07 10.65
CA LEU A 247 -18.69 -0.41 10.46
C LEU A 247 -19.65 0.69 10.95
N ALA A 248 -19.25 1.52 11.92
CA ALA A 248 -20.06 2.65 12.37
C ALA A 248 -20.23 3.72 11.27
N GLY A 249 -19.23 3.89 10.40
CA GLY A 249 -19.26 4.85 9.29
C GLY A 249 -20.07 4.41 8.06
N SER A 250 -20.60 3.18 8.02
CA SER A 250 -21.16 2.57 6.80
C SER A 250 -22.31 3.35 6.15
N LYS A 251 -23.10 4.10 6.93
CA LYS A 251 -24.20 4.91 6.39
C LYS A 251 -23.73 6.22 5.73
N GLN A 252 -22.48 6.63 5.97
CA GLN A 252 -21.93 7.89 5.53
C GLN A 252 -20.94 7.73 4.36
N TYR A 253 -20.37 6.55 4.19
CA TYR A 253 -19.41 6.28 3.10
C TYR A 253 -20.02 6.42 1.71
N ARG A 254 -19.18 6.84 0.78
CA ARG A 254 -19.42 6.72 -0.66
C ARG A 254 -18.98 5.34 -1.13
N TYR A 255 -19.86 4.67 -1.86
CA TYR A 255 -19.62 3.35 -2.44
C TYR A 255 -19.40 3.49 -3.94
N VAL A 256 -18.33 2.87 -4.44
CA VAL A 256 -18.05 2.73 -5.87
C VAL A 256 -18.49 1.34 -6.31
N GLU A 257 -19.10 1.24 -7.50
CA GLU A 257 -19.53 -0.03 -8.06
C GLU A 257 -18.33 -0.93 -8.38
N ALA A 258 -18.49 -2.24 -8.17
CA ALA A 258 -17.45 -3.22 -8.49
C ALA A 258 -17.36 -3.42 -10.01
N SER A 259 -16.14 -3.41 -10.54
CA SER A 259 -15.86 -3.52 -11.99
C SER A 259 -15.83 -4.95 -12.52
N GLY A 260 -16.25 -5.92 -11.70
CA GLY A 260 -16.22 -7.34 -12.02
C GLY A 260 -14.79 -7.90 -12.06
N ASN A 261 -14.68 -9.20 -12.35
CA ASN A 261 -13.43 -9.93 -12.20
C ASN A 261 -12.36 -9.49 -13.23
N PRO A 262 -11.22 -8.90 -12.82
CA PRO A 262 -10.20 -8.41 -13.75
C PRO A 262 -9.31 -9.51 -14.35
N ILE A 263 -9.12 -10.65 -13.68
CA ILE A 263 -8.26 -11.74 -14.17
C ILE A 263 -8.73 -12.31 -15.51
N PRO A 264 -10.00 -12.78 -15.67
CA PRO A 264 -10.48 -13.28 -16.94
C PRO A 264 -10.57 -12.16 -17.97
N ARG A 265 -10.83 -10.90 -17.58
CA ARG A 265 -10.83 -9.76 -18.51
C ARG A 265 -9.45 -9.55 -19.15
N VAL A 266 -8.40 -9.49 -18.34
CA VAL A 266 -7.02 -9.35 -18.83
C VAL A 266 -6.58 -10.62 -19.58
N ALA A 267 -6.90 -11.81 -19.07
CA ALA A 267 -6.55 -13.07 -19.74
C ALA A 267 -7.27 -13.24 -21.09
N GLN A 268 -8.51 -12.78 -21.23
CA GLN A 268 -9.26 -12.77 -22.48
C GLN A 268 -8.52 -12.01 -23.57
N VAL A 269 -7.94 -10.85 -23.25
CA VAL A 269 -7.14 -10.06 -24.21
C VAL A 269 -5.95 -10.88 -24.71
N PHE A 270 -5.15 -11.46 -23.81
CA PHE A 270 -4.00 -12.28 -24.22
C PHE A 270 -4.40 -13.49 -25.06
N VAL A 271 -5.48 -14.18 -24.68
CA VAL A 271 -6.00 -15.34 -25.43
C VAL A 271 -6.56 -14.92 -26.79
N ALA A 272 -7.29 -13.82 -26.86
CA ALA A 272 -7.84 -13.29 -28.11
C ALA A 272 -6.73 -12.82 -29.06
N THR A 273 -5.71 -12.11 -28.54
CA THR A 273 -4.51 -11.73 -29.29
C THR A 273 -3.78 -12.96 -29.84
N ALA A 274 -3.59 -14.01 -29.02
CA ALA A 274 -2.94 -15.25 -29.44
C ALA A 274 -3.74 -16.00 -30.52
N ARG A 275 -5.07 -16.07 -30.38
CA ARG A 275 -5.96 -16.68 -31.38
C ARG A 275 -5.99 -15.91 -32.69
N LYS A 276 -5.86 -14.58 -32.64
CA LYS A 276 -5.81 -13.69 -33.80
C LYS A 276 -4.37 -13.34 -34.22
N TRP A 277 -3.37 -14.15 -33.87
CA TRP A 277 -1.95 -13.81 -34.13
C TRP A 277 -1.63 -13.55 -35.61
N SER A 278 -2.30 -14.25 -36.52
CA SER A 278 -2.16 -14.07 -37.98
C SER A 278 -2.95 -12.89 -38.57
N VAL A 279 -3.83 -12.26 -37.80
CA VAL A 279 -4.67 -11.13 -38.24
C VAL A 279 -3.84 -9.84 -38.18
N VAL A 280 -4.04 -8.95 -39.16
CA VAL A 280 -3.45 -7.61 -39.17
C VAL A 280 -4.23 -6.74 -38.17
N PRO A 281 -3.56 -6.01 -37.25
CA PRO A 281 -4.26 -5.10 -36.35
C PRO A 281 -5.09 -4.07 -37.14
N GLY A 282 -6.37 -3.95 -36.82
CA GLY A 282 -7.25 -2.93 -37.39
C GLY A 282 -6.85 -1.52 -36.99
N LYS A 283 -7.20 -0.52 -37.82
CA LYS A 283 -7.02 0.90 -37.46
C LYS A 283 -8.06 1.32 -36.42
N GLU A 284 -7.84 2.44 -35.72
CA GLU A 284 -8.70 2.93 -34.61
C GLU A 284 -10.22 2.84 -34.88
N LYS A 285 -10.67 3.14 -36.10
CA LYS A 285 -12.10 3.08 -36.50
C LYS A 285 -12.64 1.67 -36.78
N GLU A 286 -11.76 0.69 -36.90
CA GLU A 286 -12.04 -0.73 -37.18
C GLU A 286 -11.96 -1.59 -35.91
N LEU A 287 -11.63 -0.97 -34.77
CA LEU A 287 -11.57 -1.64 -33.48
C LEU A 287 -12.95 -1.67 -32.82
N TYR A 288 -13.27 -2.81 -32.20
CA TYR A 288 -14.51 -3.02 -31.50
C TYR A 288 -14.55 -2.27 -30.16
N GLU A 289 -15.53 -1.39 -29.98
CA GLU A 289 -15.84 -0.72 -28.71
C GLU A 289 -17.36 -0.60 -28.56
N VAL A 290 -17.85 -0.56 -27.32
CA VAL A 290 -19.28 -0.41 -27.02
C VAL A 290 -19.75 1.00 -27.39
N GLU A 291 -20.94 1.14 -28.00
CA GLU A 291 -21.50 2.46 -28.31
C GLU A 291 -21.96 3.23 -27.05
N GLY A 292 -21.85 4.56 -27.07
CA GLY A 292 -22.25 5.43 -25.96
C GLY A 292 -21.11 5.84 -25.02
N PRO A 293 -21.39 6.54 -23.91
CA PRO A 293 -20.38 7.00 -22.95
C PRO A 293 -19.95 5.92 -21.94
N GLU A 294 -20.68 4.81 -21.86
CA GLU A 294 -20.42 3.73 -20.89
C GLU A 294 -19.36 2.75 -21.42
N SER A 295 -18.49 2.27 -20.53
CA SER A 295 -17.51 1.22 -20.83
C SER A 295 -18.16 -0.16 -20.76
N ALA A 296 -17.60 -1.13 -21.49
CA ALA A 296 -17.88 -2.56 -21.27
C ALA A 296 -17.56 -3.03 -19.84
N ILE A 297 -16.68 -2.31 -19.15
CA ILE A 297 -16.33 -2.55 -17.75
C ILE A 297 -17.25 -1.68 -16.88
N LYS A 298 -18.14 -2.34 -16.11
CA LYS A 298 -19.07 -1.65 -15.20
C LYS A 298 -18.33 -0.72 -14.24
N GLY A 299 -18.82 0.51 -14.10
CA GLY A 299 -18.23 1.53 -13.21
C GLY A 299 -16.87 2.08 -13.66
N SER A 300 -16.38 1.74 -14.86
CA SER A 300 -15.15 2.28 -15.44
C SER A 300 -15.45 3.29 -16.54
N ARG A 301 -14.57 4.29 -16.68
CA ARG A 301 -14.51 5.14 -17.88
C ARG A 301 -13.92 4.36 -19.06
N LYS A 302 -14.21 4.82 -20.27
CA LYS A 302 -13.53 4.36 -21.47
C LYS A 302 -12.08 4.82 -21.48
N ILE A 303 -11.21 3.96 -22.01
CA ILE A 303 -9.78 4.24 -22.14
C ILE A 303 -9.51 4.51 -23.61
N LEU A 304 -8.78 5.59 -23.89
CA LEU A 304 -8.45 5.98 -25.26
C LEU A 304 -7.43 5.01 -25.85
N HIS A 305 -7.58 4.72 -27.13
CA HIS A 305 -6.68 3.84 -27.86
C HIS A 305 -5.24 4.39 -27.86
N SER A 306 -4.26 3.50 -27.65
CA SER A 306 -2.84 3.83 -27.73
C SER A 306 -2.11 2.96 -28.75
N ASN A 307 -1.19 3.58 -29.50
CA ASN A 307 -0.35 2.88 -30.51
C ASN A 307 0.76 2.02 -29.87
N GLU A 308 0.69 1.76 -28.57
CA GLU A 308 1.69 0.99 -27.84
C GLU A 308 1.22 -0.45 -27.76
N PHE A 309 2.13 -1.39 -28.05
CA PHE A 309 1.77 -2.80 -28.19
C PHE A 309 0.67 -3.04 -29.23
N GLU A 310 0.81 -2.48 -30.44
CA GLU A 310 -0.18 -2.59 -31.54
C GLU A 310 -0.60 -4.03 -31.85
N PHE A 311 0.27 -5.01 -31.58
CA PHE A 311 -0.07 -6.42 -31.76
C PHE A 311 -1.26 -6.87 -30.89
N MET A 312 -1.51 -6.21 -29.76
CA MET A 312 -2.65 -6.53 -28.88
C MET A 312 -3.98 -6.04 -29.44
N ASP A 313 -3.97 -5.04 -30.34
CA ASP A 313 -5.19 -4.52 -30.99
C ASP A 313 -5.86 -5.56 -31.89
N LYS A 314 -5.14 -6.63 -32.25
CA LYS A 314 -5.70 -7.83 -32.86
C LYS A 314 -6.86 -8.40 -32.04
N ALA A 315 -6.84 -8.30 -30.71
CA ALA A 315 -7.93 -8.77 -29.86
C ALA A 315 -9.23 -7.96 -30.04
N ALA A 316 -9.12 -6.69 -30.40
CA ALA A 316 -10.25 -5.80 -30.67
C ALA A 316 -10.57 -5.65 -32.16
N THR A 317 -9.78 -6.25 -33.06
CA THR A 317 -10.01 -6.18 -34.50
C THR A 317 -11.18 -7.09 -34.89
N ILE A 318 -12.19 -6.51 -35.55
CA ILE A 318 -13.37 -7.24 -36.06
C ILE A 318 -12.96 -8.02 -37.32
N VAL A 319 -13.28 -9.32 -37.35
CA VAL A 319 -13.09 -10.19 -38.53
C VAL A 319 -14.47 -10.54 -39.11
N ASP A 320 -14.56 -10.84 -40.41
CA ASP A 320 -15.84 -11.00 -41.13
C ASP A 320 -16.89 -11.92 -40.45
N ASP A 321 -16.45 -13.00 -39.79
CA ASP A 321 -17.32 -13.92 -39.02
C ASP A 321 -18.00 -13.28 -37.79
N GLU A 322 -17.56 -12.09 -37.37
CA GLU A 322 -17.95 -11.41 -36.13
C GLU A 322 -18.90 -10.22 -36.37
N LEU A 323 -19.24 -9.93 -37.64
CA LEU A 323 -20.18 -8.88 -38.05
C LEU A 323 -21.63 -9.15 -37.64
N GLN A 324 -21.99 -10.41 -37.34
CA GLN A 324 -23.35 -10.81 -36.94
C GLN A 324 -23.63 -10.61 -35.44
N GLY A 325 -22.65 -10.14 -34.66
CA GLY A 325 -22.76 -9.86 -33.23
C GLY A 325 -21.49 -10.27 -32.49
N PRO A 326 -21.22 -9.67 -31.31
CA PRO A 326 -20.03 -9.99 -30.55
C PRO A 326 -20.06 -11.48 -30.15
N GLY A 327 -19.11 -12.25 -30.68
CA GLY A 327 -18.93 -13.65 -30.34
C GLY A 327 -18.42 -13.85 -28.90
N SER A 328 -17.72 -14.96 -28.64
CA SER A 328 -17.15 -15.22 -27.31
C SER A 328 -16.17 -14.12 -26.87
N PRO A 329 -16.23 -13.63 -25.60
CA PRO A 329 -15.27 -12.67 -25.04
C PRO A 329 -13.80 -13.12 -25.10
N TRP A 330 -13.55 -14.40 -25.37
CA TRP A 330 -12.22 -15.00 -25.55
C TRP A 330 -11.71 -14.95 -27.00
N ARG A 331 -12.43 -14.29 -27.91
CA ARG A 331 -12.04 -14.12 -29.32
C ARG A 331 -12.14 -12.66 -29.77
N LEU A 332 -13.11 -11.90 -29.27
CA LEU A 332 -13.26 -10.47 -29.52
C LEU A 332 -13.38 -9.73 -28.18
N CYS A 333 -12.49 -8.77 -27.95
CA CYS A 333 -12.47 -7.90 -26.77
C CYS A 333 -12.72 -6.45 -27.19
N THR A 334 -13.16 -5.62 -26.24
CA THR A 334 -13.32 -4.18 -26.48
C THR A 334 -11.99 -3.43 -26.40
N VAL A 335 -11.87 -2.27 -27.06
CA VAL A 335 -10.68 -1.40 -26.96
C VAL A 335 -10.36 -1.10 -25.50
N THR A 336 -11.36 -0.78 -24.68
CA THR A 336 -11.16 -0.50 -23.26
C THR A 336 -10.54 -1.68 -22.50
N GLN A 337 -10.93 -2.93 -22.80
CA GLN A 337 -10.30 -4.13 -22.21
C GLN A 337 -8.85 -4.30 -22.69
N VAL A 338 -8.59 -4.09 -23.98
CA VAL A 338 -7.25 -4.19 -24.55
C VAL A 338 -6.32 -3.15 -23.93
N GLU A 339 -6.77 -1.90 -23.80
CA GLU A 339 -6.00 -0.82 -23.18
C GLU A 339 -5.81 -1.03 -21.67
N GLU A 340 -6.77 -1.62 -20.96
CA GLU A 340 -6.59 -2.05 -19.55
C GLU A 340 -5.42 -3.05 -19.43
N ALA A 341 -5.35 -4.05 -20.33
CA ALA A 341 -4.26 -5.02 -20.35
C ALA A 341 -2.91 -4.41 -20.78
N LYS A 342 -2.91 -3.52 -21.79
CA LYS A 342 -1.71 -2.77 -22.20
C LYS A 342 -1.18 -1.93 -21.04
N CYS A 343 -2.05 -1.30 -20.26
CA CYS A 343 -1.64 -0.49 -19.11
C CYS A 343 -0.86 -1.31 -18.07
N VAL A 344 -1.34 -2.53 -17.74
CA VAL A 344 -0.60 -3.45 -16.86
C VAL A 344 0.79 -3.74 -17.41
N LEU A 345 0.91 -4.05 -18.71
CA LEU A 345 2.21 -4.31 -19.34
C LEU A 345 3.14 -3.10 -19.33
N LYS A 346 2.61 -1.87 -19.49
CA LYS A 346 3.42 -0.64 -19.41
C LYS A 346 3.98 -0.41 -18.01
N MET A 347 3.24 -0.77 -16.95
CA MET A 347 3.67 -0.59 -15.56
C MET A 347 4.69 -1.64 -15.08
N LEU A 348 4.68 -2.85 -15.65
CA LEU A 348 5.52 -3.97 -15.19
C LEU A 348 7.04 -3.68 -15.17
N PRO A 349 7.66 -3.07 -16.20
CA PRO A 349 9.10 -2.80 -16.16
C PRO A 349 9.50 -1.87 -15.02
N VAL A 350 8.74 -0.80 -14.80
CA VAL A 350 8.96 0.14 -13.70
C VAL A 350 8.75 -0.57 -12.36
N TRP A 351 7.71 -1.39 -12.25
CA TRP A 351 7.43 -2.19 -11.07
C TRP A 351 8.55 -3.18 -10.73
N LEU A 352 9.12 -3.87 -11.72
CA LEU A 352 10.23 -4.81 -11.49
C LEU A 352 11.45 -4.13 -10.86
N CYS A 353 11.77 -2.90 -11.28
CA CYS A 353 12.88 -2.14 -10.69
C CYS A 353 12.63 -1.84 -9.20
N THR A 354 11.38 -1.64 -8.80
CA THR A 354 11.05 -1.39 -7.38
C THR A 354 11.35 -2.57 -6.45
N ILE A 355 11.55 -3.78 -6.98
CA ILE A 355 11.87 -4.97 -6.17
C ILE A 355 13.25 -4.82 -5.53
N ILE A 356 14.24 -4.26 -6.23
CA ILE A 356 15.60 -4.08 -5.69
C ILE A 356 15.59 -3.04 -4.57
N TYR A 357 14.81 -1.96 -4.71
CA TYR A 357 14.57 -1.04 -3.60
C TYR A 357 13.97 -1.76 -2.38
N SER A 358 12.99 -2.63 -2.59
CA SER A 358 12.40 -3.40 -1.50
C SER A 358 13.45 -4.28 -0.81
N VAL A 359 14.39 -4.89 -1.54
CA VAL A 359 15.52 -5.63 -0.93
C VAL A 359 16.33 -4.72 0.00
N VAL A 360 16.66 -3.50 -0.44
CA VAL A 360 17.38 -2.49 0.37
C VAL A 360 16.58 -2.14 1.62
N PHE A 361 15.28 -1.89 1.48
CA PHE A 361 14.39 -1.56 2.60
C PHE A 361 14.30 -2.70 3.63
N THR A 362 14.21 -3.96 3.18
CA THR A 362 14.09 -5.13 4.09
C THR A 362 15.30 -5.35 4.99
N GLN A 363 16.47 -4.77 4.67
CA GLN A 363 17.64 -4.85 5.53
C GLN A 363 17.43 -4.14 6.88
N MET A 364 16.56 -3.12 6.90
CA MET A 364 16.26 -2.35 8.10
C MET A 364 15.68 -3.20 9.23
N ALA A 365 14.81 -4.15 8.90
CA ALA A 365 14.16 -5.04 9.86
C ALA A 365 14.95 -6.33 10.14
N SER A 366 16.07 -6.54 9.44
CA SER A 366 16.86 -7.77 9.53
C SER A 366 18.32 -7.45 9.87
N LEU A 367 19.19 -7.36 8.86
CA LEU A 367 20.63 -7.20 9.05
C LEU A 367 21.02 -5.95 9.83
N PHE A 368 20.25 -4.86 9.78
CA PHE A 368 20.54 -3.67 10.59
C PHE A 368 20.33 -3.94 12.09
N VAL A 369 19.32 -4.74 12.44
CA VAL A 369 19.06 -5.14 13.83
C VAL A 369 20.17 -6.06 14.33
N GLU A 370 20.57 -7.03 13.52
CA GLU A 370 21.69 -7.95 13.82
C GLU A 370 23.01 -7.18 13.99
N GLN A 371 23.29 -6.20 13.11
CA GLN A 371 24.42 -5.29 13.26
C GLN A 371 24.35 -4.50 14.57
N GLY A 372 23.17 -4.01 14.96
CA GLY A 372 22.96 -3.25 16.20
C GLY A 372 23.12 -4.09 17.47
N ASP A 373 22.78 -5.39 17.43
CA ASP A 373 22.93 -6.30 18.58
C ASP A 373 24.40 -6.51 18.98
N VAL A 374 25.31 -6.42 18.01
CA VAL A 374 26.77 -6.53 18.23
C VAL A 374 27.46 -5.17 18.42
N MET A 375 26.70 -4.10 18.68
CA MET A 375 27.18 -2.76 19.01
C MET A 375 26.89 -2.39 20.47
N ASN A 376 27.56 -1.36 20.98
CA ASN A 376 27.30 -0.87 22.32
C ASN A 376 25.96 -0.12 22.38
N THR A 377 24.99 -0.73 23.05
CA THR A 377 23.62 -0.23 23.23
C THR A 377 23.37 0.42 24.60
N THR A 378 24.41 0.59 25.43
CA THR A 378 24.27 1.17 26.77
C THR A 378 24.25 2.70 26.73
N ILE A 379 23.25 3.30 27.37
CA ILE A 379 23.10 4.74 27.58
C ILE A 379 23.00 4.96 29.09
N GLY A 380 24.15 5.20 29.73
CA GLY A 380 24.22 5.18 31.20
C GLY A 380 23.79 3.80 31.72
N ASP A 381 22.75 3.77 32.56
CA ASP A 381 22.20 2.52 33.14
C ASP A 381 21.14 1.84 32.26
N PHE A 382 20.72 2.45 31.15
CA PHE A 382 19.68 1.92 30.28
C PHE A 382 20.27 1.17 29.08
N LYS A 383 19.80 -0.06 28.81
CA LYS A 383 20.16 -0.84 27.63
C LYS A 383 19.09 -0.67 26.56
N LEU A 384 19.42 0.03 25.48
CA LEU A 384 18.51 0.25 24.37
C LEU A 384 18.39 -1.02 23.51
N PRO A 385 17.18 -1.54 23.22
CA PRO A 385 17.03 -2.65 22.27
C PRO A 385 17.49 -2.23 20.87
N ALA A 386 18.27 -3.07 20.17
CA ALA A 386 18.76 -2.78 18.82
C ALA A 386 17.63 -2.50 17.82
N ALA A 387 16.50 -3.23 17.94
CA ALA A 387 15.32 -3.04 17.10
C ALA A 387 14.68 -1.63 17.26
N SER A 388 14.87 -0.97 18.40
CA SER A 388 14.33 0.38 18.66
C SER A 388 15.00 1.46 17.79
N MET A 389 16.11 1.15 17.09
CA MET A 389 16.74 2.05 16.12
C MET A 389 15.82 2.39 14.95
N SER A 390 14.82 1.55 14.64
CA SER A 390 13.74 1.85 13.70
C SER A 390 12.94 3.12 14.05
N THR A 391 12.99 3.59 15.30
CA THR A 391 12.39 4.88 15.68
C THR A 391 12.99 6.05 14.91
N PHE A 392 14.29 6.01 14.62
CA PHE A 392 14.96 7.07 13.84
C PHE A 392 14.49 7.10 12.38
N ASP A 393 14.15 5.95 11.82
CA ASP A 393 13.51 5.84 10.52
C ASP A 393 12.13 6.50 10.56
N VAL A 394 11.25 6.11 11.50
CA VAL A 394 9.91 6.73 11.66
C VAL A 394 10.01 8.24 11.87
N CYS A 395 10.94 8.72 12.69
CA CYS A 395 11.18 10.15 12.87
C CYS A 395 11.64 10.82 11.56
N SER A 396 12.55 10.19 10.82
CA SER A 396 13.00 10.65 9.51
C SER A 396 11.84 10.76 8.52
N VAL A 397 10.98 9.74 8.47
CA VAL A 397 9.77 9.71 7.64
C VAL A 397 8.86 10.90 7.96
N LEU A 398 8.57 11.15 9.25
CA LEU A 398 7.71 12.26 9.68
C LEU A 398 8.31 13.62 9.30
N ILE A 399 9.60 13.82 9.56
CA ILE A 399 10.32 15.07 9.24
C ILE A 399 10.39 15.28 7.73
N CYS A 400 10.81 14.26 6.97
CA CYS A 400 10.94 14.32 5.52
C CYS A 400 9.59 14.53 4.83
N THR A 401 8.50 13.94 5.35
CA THR A 401 7.15 14.21 4.86
C THR A 401 6.75 15.68 5.03
N GLY A 402 7.06 16.26 6.20
CA GLY A 402 6.85 17.68 6.47
C GLY A 402 7.64 18.58 5.52
N ILE A 403 8.94 18.30 5.36
CA ILE A 403 9.85 19.00 4.44
C ILE A 403 9.35 18.88 3.00
N TYR A 404 8.97 17.69 2.56
CA TYR A 404 8.48 17.45 1.22
C TYR A 404 7.28 18.34 0.90
N ARG A 405 6.27 18.34 1.77
CA ARG A 405 5.03 19.08 1.54
C ARG A 405 5.17 20.59 1.69
N GLN A 406 5.91 21.06 2.70
CA GLN A 406 5.99 22.48 3.02
C GLN A 406 7.10 23.21 2.25
N ILE A 407 8.16 22.50 1.86
CA ILE A 407 9.36 23.11 1.26
C ILE A 407 9.52 22.63 -0.18
N LEU A 408 9.62 21.32 -0.42
CA LEU A 408 9.97 20.80 -1.75
C LEU A 408 8.87 21.00 -2.78
N VAL A 409 7.60 20.75 -2.46
CA VAL A 409 6.46 20.97 -3.38
C VAL A 409 6.37 22.44 -3.84
N PRO A 410 6.32 23.46 -2.95
CA PRO A 410 6.24 24.84 -3.40
C PRO A 410 7.51 25.32 -4.11
N LEU A 411 8.69 24.83 -3.70
CA LEU A 411 9.94 25.18 -4.37
C LEU A 411 10.01 24.57 -5.78
N ALA A 412 9.69 23.28 -5.92
CA ALA A 412 9.62 22.61 -7.20
C ALA A 412 8.56 23.24 -8.10
N GLY A 413 7.43 23.67 -7.54
CA GLY A 413 6.41 24.39 -8.30
C GLY A 413 6.88 25.75 -8.84
N ARG A 414 7.70 26.48 -8.08
CA ARG A 414 8.31 27.73 -8.53
C ARG A 414 9.39 27.53 -9.59
N LEU A 415 10.18 26.47 -9.48
CA LEU A 415 11.33 26.21 -10.36
C LEU A 415 10.94 25.49 -11.66
N SER A 416 10.03 24.52 -11.57
CA SER A 416 9.61 23.66 -12.69
C SER A 416 8.45 24.26 -13.49
N GLY A 417 7.75 25.25 -12.94
CA GLY A 417 6.50 25.77 -13.52
C GLY A 417 5.31 24.80 -13.42
N ASN A 418 5.52 23.58 -12.89
CA ASN A 418 4.48 22.59 -12.63
C ASN A 418 3.90 22.77 -11.22
N SER A 419 2.63 23.13 -11.10
CA SER A 419 1.96 23.36 -9.82
C SER A 419 1.90 22.14 -8.89
N LYS A 420 2.17 20.93 -9.40
CA LYS A 420 2.21 19.69 -8.60
C LYS A 420 3.62 19.33 -8.07
N GLY A 421 4.67 20.03 -8.48
CA GLY A 421 6.05 19.76 -8.06
C GLY A 421 6.78 18.71 -8.92
N LEU A 422 7.49 17.79 -8.27
CA LEU A 422 8.23 16.68 -8.93
C LEU A 422 7.25 15.63 -9.48
N THR A 423 7.56 15.05 -10.64
CA THR A 423 6.74 13.96 -11.19
C THR A 423 6.89 12.67 -10.37
N GLU A 424 5.91 11.75 -10.47
CA GLU A 424 5.95 10.53 -9.64
C GLU A 424 7.16 9.64 -9.95
N LEU A 425 7.53 9.52 -11.23
CA LEU A 425 8.76 8.83 -11.63
C LEU A 425 10.02 9.54 -11.11
N GLN A 426 10.07 10.88 -11.13
CA GLN A 426 11.21 11.60 -10.56
C GLN A 426 11.35 11.34 -9.06
N ARG A 427 10.23 11.32 -8.32
CA ARG A 427 10.23 11.02 -6.88
C ARG A 427 10.72 9.61 -6.60
N MET A 428 10.22 8.61 -7.34
CA MET A 428 10.71 7.23 -7.24
C MET A 428 12.22 7.14 -7.51
N GLY A 429 12.71 7.84 -8.54
CA GLY A 429 14.15 7.91 -8.85
C GLY A 429 14.99 8.53 -7.72
N VAL A 430 14.52 9.61 -7.09
CA VAL A 430 15.18 10.20 -5.90
C VAL A 430 15.19 9.20 -4.74
N GLY A 431 14.10 8.47 -4.51
CA GLY A 431 14.03 7.41 -3.52
C GLY A 431 15.09 6.31 -3.74
N LEU A 432 15.29 5.85 -4.98
CA LEU A 432 16.35 4.87 -5.31
C LEU A 432 17.74 5.39 -4.94
N ILE A 433 18.05 6.64 -5.29
CA ILE A 433 19.36 7.25 -5.01
C ILE A 433 19.62 7.30 -3.50
N ILE A 434 18.64 7.76 -2.72
CA ILE A 434 18.78 7.84 -1.26
C ILE A 434 18.90 6.43 -0.67
N GLY A 435 18.18 5.44 -1.20
CA GLY A 435 18.32 4.03 -0.82
C GLY A 435 19.72 3.46 -1.11
N ILE A 436 20.36 3.83 -2.23
CA ILE A 436 21.76 3.46 -2.50
C ILE A 436 22.67 4.06 -1.44
N LEU A 437 22.48 5.34 -1.11
CA LEU A 437 23.28 6.03 -0.09
C LEU A 437 23.12 5.41 1.30
N SER A 438 21.94 4.89 1.64
CA SER A 438 21.72 4.22 2.93
C SER A 438 22.51 2.91 3.05
N MET A 439 22.63 2.13 1.98
CA MET A 439 23.46 0.91 1.94
C MET A 439 24.96 1.26 2.00
N VAL A 440 25.39 2.34 1.35
CA VAL A 440 26.77 2.83 1.49
C VAL A 440 27.05 3.25 2.93
N ALA A 441 26.13 3.99 3.57
CA ALA A 441 26.26 4.38 4.97
C ALA A 441 26.34 3.15 5.89
N ALA A 442 25.50 2.14 5.67
CA ALA A 442 25.53 0.89 6.44
C ALA A 442 26.85 0.12 6.28
N GLY A 443 27.38 0.05 5.05
CA GLY A 443 28.68 -0.53 4.76
C GLY A 443 29.82 0.18 5.50
N VAL A 444 29.83 1.51 5.49
CA VAL A 444 30.83 2.33 6.20
C VAL A 444 30.73 2.15 7.71
N THR A 445 29.52 2.17 8.27
CA THR A 445 29.28 1.92 9.70
C THR A 445 29.82 0.55 10.11
N GLU A 446 29.62 -0.47 9.28
CA GLU A 446 30.17 -1.80 9.57
C GLU A 446 31.69 -1.85 9.53
N MET A 447 32.31 -1.21 8.54
CA MET A 447 33.77 -1.14 8.46
C MET A 447 34.37 -0.50 9.71
N GLU A 448 33.75 0.55 10.24
CA GLU A 448 34.18 1.17 11.50
C GLU A 448 33.88 0.27 12.71
N ARG A 449 32.74 -0.42 12.74
CA ARG A 449 32.38 -1.36 13.82
C ARG A 449 33.42 -2.46 13.96
N LEU A 450 33.85 -3.05 12.85
CA LEU A 450 34.85 -4.13 12.81
C LEU A 450 36.22 -3.68 13.35
N ARG A 451 36.61 -2.42 13.17
CA ARG A 451 37.85 -1.86 13.76
C ARG A 451 37.82 -1.76 15.28
N HIS A 452 36.62 -1.72 15.87
CA HIS A 452 36.38 -1.53 17.30
C HIS A 452 36.00 -2.83 18.03
N VAL A 453 36.10 -3.97 17.33
CA VAL A 453 35.91 -5.31 17.91
C VAL A 453 37.15 -5.71 18.70
N LYS A 454 36.96 -6.10 19.96
CA LYS A 454 38.02 -6.68 20.79
C LYS A 454 38.02 -8.21 20.66
N PRO A 455 39.20 -8.86 20.56
CA PRO A 455 39.28 -10.32 20.51
C PRO A 455 38.60 -10.94 21.74
N GLY A 456 37.65 -11.85 21.51
CA GLY A 456 36.93 -12.57 22.57
C GLY A 456 35.65 -11.90 23.07
N GLU A 457 35.37 -10.64 22.69
CA GLU A 457 34.11 -9.97 23.03
C GLU A 457 33.08 -10.13 21.89
N LYS A 458 31.82 -10.41 22.25
CA LYS A 458 30.70 -10.47 21.28
C LYS A 458 30.31 -9.07 20.80
N VAL A 459 30.41 -8.07 21.67
CA VAL A 459 29.95 -6.70 21.43
C VAL A 459 31.12 -5.79 21.08
N SER A 460 30.99 -5.00 20.02
CA SER A 460 31.94 -3.95 19.65
C SER A 460 31.82 -2.74 20.59
N SER A 461 32.92 -2.05 20.82
CA SER A 461 32.91 -0.81 21.61
C SER A 461 32.21 0.37 20.91
N LEU A 462 31.91 0.25 19.62
CA LEU A 462 31.22 1.28 18.84
C LEU A 462 29.76 1.44 19.28
N SER A 463 29.34 2.67 19.52
CA SER A 463 27.96 2.99 19.91
C SER A 463 26.97 2.71 18.78
N VAL A 464 25.83 2.12 19.12
CA VAL A 464 24.70 1.83 18.20
C VAL A 464 24.21 3.07 17.44
N PHE A 465 24.41 4.28 17.99
CA PHE A 465 24.02 5.53 17.33
C PHE A 465 24.76 5.81 16.01
N TRP A 466 25.86 5.11 15.72
CA TRP A 466 26.48 5.14 14.39
C TRP A 466 25.57 4.58 13.28
N GLN A 467 24.49 3.88 13.62
CA GLN A 467 23.46 3.46 12.66
C GLN A 467 22.43 4.57 12.35
N ILE A 468 22.46 5.73 13.01
CA ILE A 468 21.49 6.80 12.71
C ILE A 468 21.50 7.18 11.21
N PRO A 469 22.64 7.36 10.52
CA PRO A 469 22.64 7.74 9.11
C PRO A 469 21.93 6.73 8.19
N GLN A 470 22.15 5.43 8.37
CA GLN A 470 21.50 4.41 7.53
C GLN A 470 19.99 4.36 7.76
N TYR A 471 19.50 4.46 9.01
CA TYR A 471 18.07 4.51 9.30
C TYR A 471 17.41 5.80 8.80
N VAL A 472 18.06 6.95 9.01
CA VAL A 472 17.53 8.25 8.53
C VAL A 472 17.46 8.29 7.00
N LEU A 473 18.47 7.78 6.31
CA LEU A 473 18.47 7.71 4.84
C LEU A 473 17.41 6.72 4.32
N VAL A 474 17.21 5.57 4.96
CA VAL A 474 16.11 4.66 4.61
C VAL A 474 14.76 5.38 4.75
N GLY A 475 14.48 6.03 5.89
CA GLY A 475 13.21 6.73 6.09
C GLY A 475 13.00 7.91 5.15
N ALA A 476 14.08 8.64 4.81
CA ALA A 476 14.02 9.68 3.79
C ALA A 476 13.70 9.07 2.41
N SER A 477 14.36 7.97 2.03
CA SER A 477 14.12 7.27 0.77
C SER A 477 12.70 6.74 0.65
N GLU A 478 12.12 6.28 1.77
CA GLU A 478 10.76 5.74 1.83
C GLU A 478 9.71 6.78 1.48
N VAL A 479 9.83 8.01 1.99
CA VAL A 479 8.88 9.09 1.67
C VAL A 479 8.83 9.38 0.17
N PHE A 480 9.98 9.36 -0.51
CA PHE A 480 10.04 9.60 -1.95
C PHE A 480 9.59 8.38 -2.77
N MET A 481 10.04 7.19 -2.36
CA MET A 481 9.76 5.96 -3.09
C MET A 481 8.35 5.45 -2.87
N TYR A 482 7.93 5.23 -1.63
CA TYR A 482 6.66 4.59 -1.30
C TYR A 482 5.46 5.46 -1.69
N VAL A 483 5.50 6.75 -1.37
CA VAL A 483 4.44 7.68 -1.77
C VAL A 483 4.40 7.82 -3.30
N GLY A 484 5.57 7.91 -3.95
CA GLY A 484 5.68 7.95 -5.41
C GLY A 484 5.12 6.70 -6.09
N GLN A 485 5.43 5.51 -5.56
CA GLN A 485 4.88 4.24 -6.04
C GLN A 485 3.36 4.18 -5.90
N LEU A 486 2.84 4.51 -4.71
CA LEU A 486 1.41 4.43 -4.43
C LEU A 486 0.63 5.39 -5.35
N GLU A 487 1.09 6.63 -5.49
CA GLU A 487 0.44 7.61 -6.38
C GLU A 487 0.59 7.24 -7.86
N PHE A 488 1.77 6.75 -8.28
CA PHE A 488 2.00 6.29 -9.64
C PHE A 488 1.09 5.11 -10.01
N PHE A 489 1.13 4.01 -9.25
CA PHE A 489 0.35 2.83 -9.59
C PHE A 489 -1.15 3.03 -9.39
N ASN A 490 -1.59 3.81 -8.39
CA ASN A 490 -3.02 4.14 -8.25
C ASN A 490 -3.51 5.10 -9.34
N GLY A 491 -2.68 6.07 -9.73
CA GLY A 491 -3.01 7.08 -10.72
C GLY A 491 -2.99 6.58 -12.16
N GLN A 492 -2.12 5.61 -12.46
CA GLN A 492 -2.01 5.03 -13.80
C GLN A 492 -2.88 3.78 -13.98
N ALA A 493 -3.27 3.10 -12.90
CA ALA A 493 -4.17 1.95 -13.00
C ALA A 493 -5.58 2.39 -13.47
N PRO A 494 -6.15 1.71 -14.48
CA PRO A 494 -7.54 1.87 -14.86
C PRO A 494 -8.51 1.67 -13.70
N ASP A 495 -9.67 2.32 -13.79
CA ASP A 495 -10.68 2.30 -12.72
C ASP A 495 -11.09 0.85 -12.34
N GLY A 496 -11.10 -0.07 -13.33
CA GLY A 496 -11.43 -1.49 -13.16
C GLY A 496 -10.36 -2.37 -12.51
N ILE A 497 -9.13 -1.90 -12.32
CA ILE A 497 -8.01 -2.59 -11.65
C ILE A 497 -7.25 -1.66 -10.69
N LYS A 498 -7.93 -0.67 -10.13
CA LYS A 498 -7.32 0.37 -9.30
C LYS A 498 -6.79 -0.16 -7.96
N SER A 499 -7.48 -1.12 -7.34
CA SER A 499 -6.96 -1.78 -6.13
C SER A 499 -5.77 -2.67 -6.47
N PHE A 500 -5.79 -3.34 -7.62
CA PHE A 500 -4.65 -4.11 -8.12
C PHE A 500 -3.40 -3.24 -8.35
N GLY A 501 -3.55 -2.04 -8.91
CA GLY A 501 -2.44 -1.08 -9.01
C GLY A 501 -1.82 -0.76 -7.65
N SER A 502 -2.66 -0.51 -6.63
CA SER A 502 -2.18 -0.20 -5.28
C SER A 502 -1.49 -1.39 -4.60
N SER A 503 -1.92 -2.63 -4.89
CA SER A 503 -1.28 -3.82 -4.33
C SER A 503 0.04 -4.18 -5.01
N LEU A 504 0.33 -3.68 -6.22
CA LEU A 504 1.66 -3.84 -6.84
C LEU A 504 2.77 -3.26 -5.95
N CYS A 505 2.55 -2.14 -5.29
CA CYS A 505 3.51 -1.55 -4.34
C CYS A 505 3.83 -2.52 -3.19
N MET A 506 2.81 -3.15 -2.60
CA MET A 506 2.99 -4.15 -1.54
C MET A 506 3.64 -5.44 -2.09
N ALA A 507 3.24 -5.86 -3.28
CA ALA A 507 3.80 -7.05 -3.93
C ALA A 507 5.31 -6.88 -4.18
N SER A 508 5.78 -5.66 -4.49
CA SER A 508 7.21 -5.37 -4.56
C SER A 508 7.92 -5.60 -3.24
N ILE A 509 7.30 -5.25 -2.11
CA ILE A 509 7.86 -5.48 -0.76
C ILE A 509 7.90 -6.98 -0.46
N SER A 510 6.86 -7.73 -0.81
CA SER A 510 6.83 -9.20 -0.69
C SER A 510 7.98 -9.85 -1.46
N LEU A 511 8.11 -9.53 -2.75
CA LEU A 511 9.16 -10.06 -3.60
C LEU A 511 10.54 -9.62 -3.13
N GLY A 512 10.69 -8.37 -2.66
CA GLY A 512 11.93 -7.89 -2.07
C GLY A 512 12.38 -8.72 -0.86
N ASN A 513 11.46 -9.14 0.02
CA ASN A 513 11.78 -10.02 1.15
C ASN A 513 12.28 -11.39 0.67
N TYR A 514 11.60 -12.01 -0.30
CA TYR A 514 12.01 -13.32 -0.83
C TYR A 514 13.35 -13.22 -1.58
N VAL A 515 13.55 -12.17 -2.38
CA VAL A 515 14.81 -11.92 -3.09
C VAL A 515 15.93 -11.62 -2.10
N SER A 516 15.69 -10.85 -1.04
CA SER A 516 16.65 -10.60 0.04
C SER A 516 17.11 -11.91 0.69
N SER A 517 16.17 -12.78 1.08
CA SER A 517 16.48 -14.10 1.64
C SER A 517 17.28 -14.97 0.66
N MET A 518 16.89 -14.98 -0.62
CA MET A 518 17.62 -15.69 -1.67
C MET A 518 19.05 -15.15 -1.84
N LEU A 519 19.24 -13.82 -1.82
CA LEU A 519 20.54 -13.17 -1.93
C LEU A 519 21.45 -13.51 -0.75
N VAL A 520 20.93 -13.46 0.48
CA VAL A 520 21.69 -13.85 1.68
C VAL A 520 22.13 -15.32 1.57
N ASN A 521 21.23 -16.23 1.22
CA ASN A 521 21.55 -17.65 1.06
C ASN A 521 22.57 -17.91 -0.05
N MET A 522 22.42 -17.23 -1.19
CA MET A 522 23.35 -17.33 -2.32
C MET A 522 24.74 -16.82 -1.94
N VAL A 523 24.82 -15.64 -1.32
CA VAL A 523 26.08 -15.05 -0.86
C VAL A 523 26.74 -15.96 0.17
N MET A 524 26.00 -16.50 1.13
CA MET A 524 26.55 -17.43 2.11
C MET A 524 27.04 -18.73 1.44
N SER A 525 26.30 -19.29 0.50
CA SER A 525 26.72 -20.47 -0.25
C SER A 525 27.99 -20.24 -1.10
N ILE A 526 28.21 -19.03 -1.61
CA ILE A 526 29.39 -18.69 -2.43
C ILE A 526 30.59 -18.33 -1.56
N THR A 527 30.37 -17.66 -0.43
CA THR A 527 31.42 -17.04 0.38
C THR A 527 31.87 -17.89 1.55
N SER A 528 31.02 -18.80 2.04
CA SER A 528 31.39 -19.76 3.08
C SER A 528 32.20 -20.91 2.48
N ASN A 529 33.35 -21.18 3.08
CA ASN A 529 34.26 -22.26 2.71
C ASN A 529 34.88 -22.85 3.98
N ARG A 530 35.53 -24.02 3.91
CA ARG A 530 36.19 -24.63 5.11
C ARG A 530 37.18 -23.71 5.85
N ARG A 531 37.65 -22.63 5.22
CA ARG A 531 38.60 -21.64 5.79
C ARG A 531 37.99 -20.27 6.11
N SER A 532 36.77 -19.99 5.65
CA SER A 532 36.13 -18.67 5.77
C SER A 532 34.66 -18.85 6.16
N PRO A 533 34.19 -18.21 7.24
CA PRO A 533 32.84 -18.41 7.75
C PRO A 533 31.75 -17.80 6.84
N GLY A 534 32.14 -17.00 5.83
CA GLY A 534 31.24 -16.32 4.90
C GLY A 534 31.10 -14.83 5.22
N TRP A 535 30.30 -14.10 4.43
CA TRP A 535 30.07 -12.67 4.68
C TRP A 535 29.14 -12.41 5.87
N ILE A 536 28.15 -13.27 6.09
CA ILE A 536 27.14 -13.13 7.16
C ILE A 536 27.10 -14.41 8.02
N PRO A 537 28.18 -14.73 8.76
CA PRO A 537 28.20 -15.87 9.67
C PRO A 537 27.44 -15.58 10.98
N GLU A 538 27.15 -16.61 11.77
CA GLU A 538 26.50 -16.47 13.08
C GLU A 538 27.21 -15.49 14.02
N ASN A 539 28.55 -15.48 13.99
CA ASN A 539 29.33 -14.48 14.70
C ASN A 539 29.74 -13.35 13.75
N LEU A 540 29.00 -12.25 13.76
CA LEU A 540 29.25 -11.09 12.90
C LEU A 540 30.66 -10.49 13.05
N ASN A 541 31.35 -10.70 14.16
CA ASN A 541 32.73 -10.22 14.35
C ASN A 541 33.75 -10.95 13.48
N SER A 542 33.44 -12.17 13.01
CA SER A 542 34.28 -12.92 12.06
C SER A 542 33.81 -12.79 10.61
N GLY A 543 32.67 -12.12 10.41
CA GLY A 543 32.06 -11.87 9.11
C GLY A 543 32.48 -10.56 8.45
N HIS A 544 31.95 -10.35 7.25
CA HIS A 544 32.13 -9.14 6.45
C HIS A 544 30.80 -8.71 5.85
N ILE A 545 29.87 -8.30 6.71
CA ILE A 545 28.54 -7.82 6.30
C ILE A 545 28.62 -6.48 5.55
N ASP A 546 29.71 -5.73 5.73
CA ASP A 546 30.07 -4.55 4.95
C ASP A 546 30.06 -4.85 3.45
N ARG A 547 30.64 -5.99 3.04
CA ARG A 547 30.67 -6.42 1.64
C ARG A 547 29.28 -6.71 1.09
N PHE A 548 28.37 -7.23 1.92
CA PHE A 548 26.99 -7.46 1.54
C PHE A 548 26.24 -6.14 1.33
N TYR A 549 26.43 -5.15 2.22
CA TYR A 549 25.84 -3.82 2.02
C TYR A 549 26.37 -3.13 0.76
N PHE A 550 27.67 -3.22 0.46
CA PHE A 550 28.21 -2.68 -0.79
C PHE A 550 27.71 -3.44 -2.03
N LEU A 551 27.49 -4.76 -1.94
CA LEU A 551 26.85 -5.54 -2.99
C LEU A 551 25.42 -5.03 -3.26
N LEU A 552 24.63 -4.81 -2.21
CA LEU A 552 23.28 -4.24 -2.35
C LEU A 552 23.30 -2.84 -2.94
N ALA A 553 24.26 -1.99 -2.53
CA ALA A 553 24.45 -0.67 -3.12
C ALA A 553 24.77 -0.74 -4.62
N ALA A 554 25.64 -1.67 -5.03
CA ALA A 554 25.98 -1.88 -6.44
C ALA A 554 24.81 -2.41 -7.26
N LEU A 555 24.05 -3.38 -6.72
CA LEU A 555 22.84 -3.90 -7.36
C LEU A 555 21.76 -2.83 -7.50
N ALA A 556 21.54 -2.03 -6.47
CA ALA A 556 20.61 -0.89 -6.52
C ALA A 556 21.09 0.21 -7.49
N GLY A 557 22.40 0.42 -7.62
CA GLY A 557 22.96 1.31 -8.63
C GLY A 557 22.73 0.82 -10.07
N ALA A 558 22.91 -0.48 -10.32
CA ALA A 558 22.59 -1.08 -11.61
C ALA A 558 21.09 -1.03 -11.91
N ASP A 559 20.25 -1.31 -10.91
CA ASP A 559 18.79 -1.18 -11.00
C ASP A 559 18.36 0.25 -11.32
N PHE A 560 18.96 1.26 -10.69
CA PHE A 560 18.68 2.67 -10.98
C PHE A 560 18.95 3.03 -12.45
N VAL A 561 20.01 2.49 -13.04
CA VAL A 561 20.29 2.70 -14.48
C VAL A 561 19.19 2.07 -15.35
N ILE A 562 18.78 0.84 -15.06
CA ILE A 562 17.67 0.16 -15.76
C ILE A 562 16.36 0.95 -15.58
N TYR A 563 16.09 1.40 -14.36
CA TYR A 563 14.94 2.23 -14.01
C TYR A 563 14.88 3.49 -14.87
N LEU A 564 16.00 4.19 -15.10
CA LEU A 564 16.03 5.38 -15.96
C LEU A 564 15.63 5.06 -17.41
N PHE A 565 16.06 3.91 -17.94
CA PHE A 565 15.62 3.45 -19.26
C PHE A 565 14.12 3.14 -19.28
N CYS A 566 13.61 2.42 -18.28
CA CYS A 566 12.19 2.10 -18.16
C CYS A 566 11.32 3.35 -17.99
N ALA A 567 11.73 4.29 -17.14
CA ALA A 567 11.02 5.55 -16.89
C ALA A 567 10.98 6.46 -18.12
N ARG A 568 12.04 6.45 -18.94
CA ARG A 568 12.07 7.20 -20.21
C ARG A 568 11.23 6.54 -21.30
N TRP A 569 11.12 5.22 -21.27
CA TRP A 569 10.30 4.45 -22.20
C TRP A 569 8.81 4.50 -21.86
N TYR A 570 8.47 4.66 -20.58
CA TYR A 570 7.10 4.72 -20.09
C TYR A 570 6.34 5.94 -20.64
N LYS A 571 5.14 5.70 -21.19
CA LYS A 571 4.18 6.75 -21.55
C LYS A 571 2.90 6.64 -20.70
N PRO A 572 2.34 7.77 -20.25
CA PRO A 572 1.10 7.77 -19.46
C PRO A 572 -0.09 7.20 -20.23
N THR A 573 -1.03 6.60 -19.51
CA THR A 573 -2.33 6.17 -20.08
C THR A 573 -3.29 7.36 -20.17
N ASN A 574 -3.96 7.52 -21.31
CA ASN A 574 -4.94 8.59 -21.53
C ASN A 574 -6.37 8.09 -21.29
N PHE A 575 -7.10 8.77 -20.39
CA PHE A 575 -8.49 8.47 -20.07
C PHE A 575 -9.43 9.52 -20.69
N GLU A 576 -10.62 9.12 -21.15
CA GLU A 576 -11.62 10.09 -21.62
C GLU A 576 -12.05 11.04 -20.49
N GLY A 577 -12.00 12.35 -20.77
CA GLY A 577 -12.35 13.41 -19.80
C GLY A 577 -11.28 13.72 -18.75
N GLY A 578 -10.07 13.12 -18.83
CA GLY A 578 -8.90 13.54 -18.07
C GLY A 578 -8.18 14.71 -18.74
N ASP A 579 -7.56 15.59 -17.95
CA ASP A 579 -6.62 16.57 -18.52
C ASP A 579 -5.54 15.81 -19.31
N ILE A 580 -5.31 16.22 -20.56
CA ILE A 580 -4.17 15.76 -21.36
C ILE A 580 -2.92 16.24 -20.63
N TYR A 581 -2.14 15.32 -20.05
CA TYR A 581 -0.89 15.61 -19.33
C TYR A 581 0.33 15.38 -20.20
#